data_AF-A0A838NJE5-F1
#
_entry.id   AF-A0A838NJE5-F1
#
_cell.length_a   1.000
_cell.length_b   1.000
_cell.length_c   1.000
_cell.angle_alpha   90.00
_cell.angle_beta   90.00
_cell.angle_gamma   90.00
#
_symmetry.space_group_name_H-M   'P 1'
#
loop_
_entity.id
_entity.type
_entity.pdbx_description
1 polymer ?
#
loop_
_entity_poly.entity_id
_entity_poly.type
_entity_poly.pdbx_seq_one_letter_code
_entity_poly.pdbx_strand_id
1 'polypeptide(L)'
;MAPDRNESINSYITDMLALEDHIEKAIKGQLEDLKDYPEVVAELGEIHRKVEHHISDLRQLSERRGAGGVKETVKRAGSAALGAAAGLIDLVRTEGLPKNLRDDYTALSLANIGYVMLHTTGLALDDREVAELAQQGFIDYAGAVSRLTGLIPAAVVGFLQQEGLPARQDVVPQVKRTIEGVWESQRSNTSRTGEPVVAREL
;
A
#
# COMPACT_ATOMS: atom_id res chain seq x y z
N MET A 1 29.33 -3.57 16.04
CA MET A 1 29.28 -4.51 14.91
C MET A 1 28.58 -3.80 13.77
N ALA A 2 29.11 -3.82 12.54
CA ALA A 2 28.39 -3.29 11.40
C ALA A 2 27.14 -4.16 11.13
N PRO A 3 26.00 -3.59 10.74
CA PRO A 3 24.82 -4.38 10.39
C PRO A 3 25.14 -5.33 9.24
N ASP A 4 24.65 -6.57 9.30
CA ASP A 4 24.76 -7.52 8.19
C ASP A 4 23.82 -7.09 7.05
N ARG A 5 24.34 -7.08 5.83
CA ARG A 5 23.60 -6.80 4.58
C ARG A 5 22.35 -7.68 4.49
N ASN A 6 22.51 -8.98 4.74
CA ASN A 6 21.40 -9.93 4.61
C ASN A 6 20.34 -9.73 5.69
N GLU A 7 20.77 -9.43 6.92
CA GLU A 7 19.87 -9.09 8.02
C GLU A 7 19.05 -7.83 7.70
N SER A 8 19.70 -6.79 7.16
CA SER A 8 19.04 -5.53 6.80
C SER A 8 17.96 -5.75 5.73
N ILE A 9 18.28 -6.47 4.65
CA ILE A 9 17.32 -6.78 3.58
C ILE A 9 16.18 -7.65 4.10
N ASN A 10 16.49 -8.70 4.87
CA ASN A 10 15.48 -9.61 5.41
C ASN A 10 14.53 -8.93 6.40
N SER A 11 15.00 -7.89 7.11
CA SER A 11 14.13 -7.04 7.93
C SER A 11 13.07 -6.35 7.07
N TYR A 12 13.48 -5.65 5.99
CA TYR A 12 12.52 -4.98 5.10
C TYR A 12 11.55 -5.97 4.43
N ILE A 13 12.01 -7.16 4.03
CA ILE A 13 11.13 -8.21 3.48
C ILE A 13 10.09 -8.64 4.52
N THR A 14 10.51 -8.82 5.77
CA THR A 14 9.62 -9.20 6.88
C THR A 14 8.59 -8.11 7.17
N ASP A 15 9.02 -6.85 7.19
CA ASP A 15 8.14 -5.69 7.40
C ASP A 15 7.10 -5.58 6.28
N MET A 16 7.52 -5.75 5.02
CA MET A 16 6.59 -5.75 3.88
C MET A 16 5.62 -6.92 3.97
N LEU A 17 6.08 -8.14 4.28
CA LEU A 17 5.19 -9.30 4.40
C LEU A 17 4.13 -9.10 5.48
N ALA A 18 4.49 -8.51 6.62
CA ALA A 18 3.54 -8.18 7.68
C ALA A 18 2.51 -7.13 7.21
N LEU A 19 2.95 -6.10 6.50
CA LEU A 19 2.07 -5.07 5.94
C LEU A 19 1.10 -5.67 4.90
N GLU A 20 1.59 -6.48 3.97
CA GLU A 20 0.77 -7.17 2.97
C GLU A 20 -0.29 -8.07 3.62
N ASP A 21 0.09 -8.89 4.61
CA ASP A 21 -0.86 -9.75 5.35
C ASP A 21 -1.94 -8.93 6.09
N HIS A 22 -1.62 -7.70 6.51
CA HIS A 22 -2.60 -6.79 7.11
C HIS A 22 -3.56 -6.20 6.07
N ILE A 23 -3.03 -5.75 4.93
CA ILE A 23 -3.83 -5.20 3.82
C ILE A 23 -4.77 -6.28 3.27
N GLU A 24 -4.29 -7.50 3.09
CA GLU A 24 -5.09 -8.64 2.59
C GLU A 24 -6.34 -8.85 3.45
N LYS A 25 -6.16 -8.94 4.77
CA LYS A 25 -7.26 -9.17 5.71
C LYS A 25 -8.28 -8.03 5.69
N ALA A 26 -7.81 -6.79 5.63
CA ALA A 26 -8.68 -5.61 5.59
C ALA A 26 -9.53 -5.59 4.32
N ILE A 27 -8.90 -5.73 3.15
CA ILE A 27 -9.60 -5.71 1.86
C ILE A 27 -10.55 -6.90 1.74
N LYS A 28 -10.13 -8.09 2.17
CA LYS A 28 -10.98 -9.28 2.17
C LYS A 28 -12.24 -9.09 3.00
N GLY A 29 -12.12 -8.52 4.21
CA GLY A 29 -13.28 -8.19 5.04
C GLY A 29 -14.22 -7.21 4.34
N GLN A 30 -13.68 -6.16 3.72
CA GLN A 30 -14.50 -5.20 2.97
C GLN A 30 -15.21 -5.82 1.76
N LEU A 31 -14.59 -6.75 1.03
CA LEU A 31 -15.22 -7.43 -0.10
C LEU A 31 -16.46 -8.24 0.32
N GLU A 32 -16.50 -8.74 1.56
CA GLU A 32 -17.67 -9.43 2.11
C GLU A 32 -18.81 -8.46 2.46
N ASP A 33 -18.47 -7.23 2.87
CA ASP A 33 -19.40 -6.21 3.37
C ASP A 33 -19.93 -5.25 2.28
N LEU A 34 -19.17 -5.03 1.19
CA LEU A 34 -19.46 -3.99 0.19
C LEU A 34 -20.26 -4.47 -1.03
N LYS A 35 -21.05 -5.54 -0.90
CA LYS A 35 -21.78 -6.17 -2.02
C LYS A 35 -22.72 -5.22 -2.78
N ASP A 36 -23.19 -4.17 -2.13
CA ASP A 36 -24.06 -3.14 -2.73
C ASP A 36 -23.29 -2.11 -3.58
N TYR A 37 -21.96 -2.19 -3.64
CA TYR A 37 -21.08 -1.27 -4.39
C TYR A 37 -20.26 -2.03 -5.44
N PRO A 38 -20.86 -2.49 -6.54
CA PRO A 38 -20.21 -3.38 -7.51
C PRO A 38 -18.94 -2.79 -8.13
N GLU A 39 -18.90 -1.47 -8.37
CA GLU A 39 -17.69 -0.80 -8.89
C GLU A 39 -16.55 -0.82 -7.87
N VAL A 40 -16.85 -0.64 -6.58
CA VAL A 40 -15.84 -0.70 -5.51
C VAL A 40 -15.34 -2.12 -5.32
N VAL A 41 -16.24 -3.11 -5.34
CA VAL A 41 -15.90 -4.53 -5.23
C VAL A 41 -15.00 -4.97 -6.37
N ALA A 42 -15.26 -4.51 -7.60
CA ALA A 42 -14.40 -4.82 -8.73
C ALA A 42 -12.97 -4.30 -8.51
N GLU A 43 -12.84 -3.03 -8.11
CA GLU A 43 -11.53 -2.39 -7.89
C GLU A 43 -10.76 -3.00 -6.70
N LEU A 44 -11.43 -3.21 -5.57
CA LEU A 44 -10.84 -3.87 -4.40
C LEU A 44 -10.48 -5.33 -4.70
N GLY A 45 -11.24 -6.01 -5.55
CA GLY A 45 -10.94 -7.38 -5.99
C GLY A 45 -9.66 -7.46 -6.84
N GLU A 46 -9.41 -6.48 -7.71
CA GLU A 46 -8.12 -6.39 -8.42
C GLU A 46 -6.96 -6.12 -7.47
N ILE A 47 -7.16 -5.24 -6.48
CA ILE A 47 -6.13 -4.93 -5.49
C ILE A 47 -5.83 -6.15 -4.61
N HIS A 48 -6.86 -6.85 -4.12
CA HIS A 48 -6.72 -8.05 -3.30
C HIS A 48 -5.88 -9.12 -4.00
N ARG A 49 -6.15 -9.40 -5.28
CA ARG A 49 -5.34 -10.37 -6.06
C ARG A 49 -3.87 -9.97 -6.17
N LYS A 50 -3.57 -8.67 -6.30
CA LYS A 50 -2.19 -8.18 -6.33
C LYS A 50 -1.51 -8.35 -4.98
N VAL A 51 -2.20 -8.04 -3.89
CA VAL A 51 -1.71 -8.27 -2.52
C VAL A 51 -1.40 -9.75 -2.31
N GLU A 52 -2.30 -10.67 -2.71
CA GLU A 52 -2.04 -12.12 -2.62
C GLU A 52 -0.79 -12.53 -3.41
N HIS A 53 -0.58 -11.96 -4.60
CA HIS A 53 0.61 -12.19 -5.40
C HIS A 53 1.88 -11.69 -4.69
N HIS A 54 1.84 -10.47 -4.16
CA HIS A 54 2.95 -9.85 -3.43
C HIS A 54 3.33 -10.67 -2.17
N ILE A 55 2.35 -11.15 -1.41
CA ILE A 55 2.55 -12.06 -0.26
C ILE A 55 3.26 -13.33 -0.72
N SER A 56 2.77 -13.95 -1.79
CA SER A 56 3.35 -15.17 -2.34
C SER A 56 4.81 -14.97 -2.73
N ASP A 57 5.12 -13.89 -3.46
CA ASP A 57 6.47 -13.59 -3.92
C ASP A 57 7.42 -13.28 -2.77
N LEU A 58 6.99 -12.48 -1.80
CA LEU A 58 7.79 -12.16 -0.60
C LEU A 58 8.08 -13.41 0.23
N ARG A 59 7.11 -14.32 0.39
CA ARG A 59 7.32 -15.60 1.09
C ARG A 59 8.33 -16.47 0.35
N GLN A 60 8.15 -16.65 -0.95
CA GLN A 60 9.08 -17.43 -1.77
C GLN A 60 10.50 -16.84 -1.75
N LEU A 61 10.62 -15.51 -1.84
CA LEU A 61 11.91 -14.81 -1.73
C LEU A 61 12.53 -15.05 -0.34
N SER A 62 11.76 -14.87 0.73
CA SER A 62 12.23 -15.11 2.10
C SER A 62 12.68 -16.55 2.32
N GLU A 63 12.00 -17.54 1.73
CA GLU A 63 12.37 -18.96 1.80
C GLU A 63 13.69 -19.24 1.08
N ARG A 64 13.86 -18.73 -0.15
CA ARG A 64 15.11 -18.87 -0.92
C ARG A 64 16.31 -18.26 -0.20
N ARG A 65 16.11 -17.09 0.42
CA ARG A 65 17.14 -16.38 1.21
C ARG A 65 17.44 -17.05 2.55
N GLY A 66 16.51 -17.88 3.04
CA GLY A 66 16.51 -18.45 4.39
C GLY A 66 16.86 -19.93 4.49
N ALA A 67 17.40 -20.58 3.45
CA ALA A 67 17.68 -22.02 3.31
C ALA A 67 18.68 -22.64 4.33
N GLY A 68 18.68 -22.18 5.58
CA GLY A 68 19.23 -22.84 6.77
C GLY A 68 18.47 -22.58 8.09
N GLY A 69 17.41 -21.76 8.14
CA GLY A 69 16.75 -21.36 9.42
C GLY A 69 15.25 -21.04 9.36
N VAL A 70 14.60 -21.36 8.23
CA VAL A 70 13.23 -20.92 7.84
C VAL A 70 12.15 -21.07 8.91
N LYS A 71 12.19 -22.13 9.73
CA LYS A 71 11.05 -22.47 10.60
C LYS A 71 10.84 -21.48 11.76
N GLU A 72 11.89 -20.83 12.24
CA GLU A 72 11.80 -19.94 13.41
C GLU A 72 11.59 -18.47 13.01
N THR A 73 12.12 -18.03 11.86
CA THR A 73 11.98 -16.65 11.37
C THR A 73 10.63 -16.40 10.70
N VAL A 74 10.08 -17.35 9.95
CA VAL A 74 8.71 -17.24 9.40
C VAL A 74 7.68 -17.28 10.53
N LYS A 75 7.90 -18.13 11.55
CA LYS A 75 7.07 -18.18 12.75
C LYS A 75 7.20 -16.90 13.59
N ARG A 76 8.38 -16.27 13.62
CA ARG A 76 8.59 -14.92 14.17
C ARG A 76 7.97 -13.82 13.32
N ALA A 77 8.05 -13.83 12.00
CA ALA A 77 7.37 -12.83 11.15
C ALA A 77 5.85 -12.85 11.37
N GLY A 78 5.26 -14.05 11.49
CA GLY A 78 3.85 -14.20 11.87
C GLY A 78 3.50 -13.81 13.32
N SER A 79 4.50 -13.64 14.21
CA SER A 79 4.31 -13.23 15.63
C SER A 79 4.95 -11.89 16.02
N ALA A 80 5.79 -11.30 15.17
CA ALA A 80 6.55 -10.07 15.36
C ALA A 80 6.03 -8.92 14.47
N ALA A 81 4.96 -9.15 13.70
CA ALA A 81 4.13 -8.10 13.11
C ALA A 81 3.53 -7.10 14.13
N LEU A 82 3.87 -7.22 15.43
CA LEU A 82 3.34 -6.45 16.55
C LEU A 82 4.18 -5.22 16.94
N GLY A 83 5.09 -4.74 16.09
CA GLY A 83 5.86 -3.53 16.34
C GLY A 83 5.42 -2.32 15.50
N ALA A 84 5.36 -2.48 14.18
CA ALA A 84 5.13 -1.38 13.24
C ALA A 84 3.68 -1.29 12.72
N ALA A 85 2.87 -2.35 12.87
CA ALA A 85 1.46 -2.37 12.45
C ALA A 85 0.47 -1.95 13.53
N ALA A 86 0.93 -1.62 14.75
CA ALA A 86 0.05 -1.29 15.88
C ALA A 86 -0.87 -0.09 15.65
N GLY A 87 -0.61 0.74 14.62
CA GLY A 87 -1.49 1.84 14.21
C GLY A 87 -2.56 1.49 13.16
N LEU A 88 -2.55 0.30 12.57
CA LEU A 88 -3.49 -0.10 11.50
C LEU A 88 -4.70 -0.91 12.02
N ILE A 89 -4.78 -1.14 13.33
CA ILE A 89 -5.83 -1.98 13.94
C ILE A 89 -7.21 -1.30 13.89
N ASP A 90 -7.30 0.01 13.69
CA ASP A 90 -8.57 0.74 13.63
C ASP A 90 -9.36 0.60 12.31
N LEU A 91 -8.80 -0.07 11.29
CA LEU A 91 -9.45 -0.29 9.97
C LEU A 91 -10.70 -1.19 9.99
N VAL A 92 -11.01 -1.84 11.13
CA VAL A 92 -12.13 -2.80 11.27
C VAL A 92 -13.40 -2.15 11.84
N ARG A 93 -13.44 -0.82 12.02
CA ARG A 93 -14.70 -0.12 12.29
C ARG A 93 -15.35 0.34 11.00
N THR A 94 -16.58 -0.12 10.76
CA THR A 94 -17.44 0.32 9.65
C THR A 94 -17.90 1.76 9.86
N GLU A 95 -17.01 2.71 9.55
CA GLU A 95 -17.32 4.14 9.68
C GLU A 95 -17.98 4.76 8.42
N GLY A 96 -18.36 3.90 7.45
CA GLY A 96 -18.96 4.26 6.16
C GLY A 96 -17.95 4.12 5.02
N LEU A 97 -18.44 3.76 3.83
CA LEU A 97 -17.62 3.49 2.64
C LEU A 97 -16.51 4.54 2.37
N PRO A 98 -16.76 5.86 2.45
CA PRO A 98 -15.71 6.86 2.18
C PRO A 98 -14.52 6.79 3.13
N LYS A 99 -14.75 6.46 4.39
CA LYS A 99 -13.69 6.38 5.40
C LYS A 99 -12.90 5.08 5.23
N ASN A 100 -13.57 3.98 4.94
CA ASN A 100 -12.92 2.72 4.58
C ASN A 100 -11.95 2.93 3.39
N LEU A 101 -12.42 3.56 2.31
CA LEU A 101 -11.58 3.86 1.13
C LEU A 101 -10.41 4.81 1.43
N ARG A 102 -10.58 5.75 2.39
CA ARG A 102 -9.48 6.62 2.86
C ARG A 102 -8.42 5.81 3.60
N ASP A 103 -8.85 4.88 4.45
CA ASP A 103 -7.95 4.08 5.25
C ASP A 103 -7.21 3.07 4.35
N ASP A 104 -7.89 2.51 3.35
CA ASP A 104 -7.25 1.73 2.29
C ASP A 104 -6.22 2.58 1.54
N TYR A 105 -6.58 3.78 1.07
CA TYR A 105 -5.62 4.70 0.42
C TYR A 105 -4.36 4.90 1.25
N THR A 106 -4.51 5.04 2.57
CA THR A 106 -3.38 5.23 3.50
C THR A 106 -2.52 3.98 3.57
N ALA A 107 -3.12 2.80 3.73
CA ALA A 107 -2.42 1.52 3.78
C ALA A 107 -1.69 1.20 2.45
N LEU A 108 -2.35 1.42 1.31
CA LEU A 108 -1.77 1.23 -0.01
C LEU A 108 -0.63 2.23 -0.30
N SER A 109 -0.75 3.47 0.18
CA SER A 109 0.33 4.47 0.08
C SER A 109 1.53 4.09 0.96
N LEU A 110 1.29 3.53 2.14
CA LEU A 110 2.34 2.99 3.01
C LEU A 110 3.06 1.81 2.34
N ALA A 111 2.32 0.90 1.72
CA ALA A 111 2.90 -0.21 0.97
C ALA A 111 3.72 0.29 -0.23
N ASN A 112 3.19 1.29 -0.96
CA ASN A 112 3.92 1.92 -2.06
C ASN A 112 5.30 2.44 -1.63
N ILE A 113 5.35 3.26 -0.58
CA ILE A 113 6.63 3.82 -0.11
C ILE A 113 7.51 2.75 0.55
N GLY A 114 6.93 1.75 1.21
CA GLY A 114 7.66 0.60 1.74
C GLY A 114 8.40 -0.17 0.64
N TYR A 115 7.76 -0.40 -0.50
CA TYR A 115 8.40 -1.00 -1.67
C TYR A 115 9.44 -0.09 -2.32
N VAL A 116 9.25 1.23 -2.34
CA VAL A 116 10.31 2.17 -2.78
C VAL A 116 11.54 2.05 -1.88
N MET A 117 11.34 1.96 -0.55
CA MET A 117 12.44 1.75 0.39
C MET A 117 13.14 0.41 0.16
N LEU A 118 12.38 -0.69 -0.02
CA LEU A 118 12.95 -2.01 -0.29
C LEU A 118 13.70 -2.05 -1.62
N HIS A 119 13.17 -1.42 -2.67
CA HIS A 119 13.84 -1.30 -3.97
C HIS A 119 15.16 -0.54 -3.85
N THR A 120 15.14 0.59 -3.13
CA THR A 120 16.33 1.40 -2.86
C THR A 120 17.37 0.58 -2.09
N THR A 121 16.95 -0.15 -1.06
CA THR A 121 17.83 -1.05 -0.28
C THR A 121 18.43 -2.15 -1.16
N GLY A 122 17.61 -2.78 -2.02
CA GLY A 122 18.07 -3.80 -2.97
C GLY A 122 19.15 -3.26 -3.90
N LEU A 123 18.92 -2.11 -4.55
CA LEU A 123 19.92 -1.48 -5.42
C LEU A 123 21.18 -1.03 -4.65
N ALA A 124 21.00 -0.37 -3.50
CA ALA A 124 22.11 0.15 -2.70
C ALA A 124 23.03 -0.96 -2.14
N LEU A 125 22.49 -2.17 -1.98
CA LEU A 125 23.21 -3.34 -1.50
C LEU A 125 23.46 -4.37 -2.61
N ASP A 126 23.32 -4.03 -3.88
CA ASP A 126 23.57 -4.92 -5.04
C ASP A 126 22.81 -6.26 -4.97
N ASP A 127 21.55 -6.19 -4.54
CA ASP A 127 20.60 -7.31 -4.47
C ASP A 127 19.49 -7.12 -5.51
N ARG A 128 19.77 -7.56 -6.74
CA ARG A 128 18.90 -7.34 -7.90
C ARG A 128 17.57 -8.07 -7.80
N GLU A 129 17.57 -9.28 -7.24
CA GLU A 129 16.35 -10.07 -7.06
C GLU A 129 15.34 -9.32 -6.18
N VAL A 130 15.81 -8.74 -5.07
CA VAL A 130 14.99 -7.92 -4.17
C VAL A 130 14.56 -6.63 -4.86
N ALA A 131 15.47 -5.96 -5.56
CA ALA A 131 15.17 -4.71 -6.25
C ALA A 131 14.06 -4.89 -7.31
N GLU A 132 14.14 -5.94 -8.13
CA GLU A 132 13.17 -6.21 -9.19
C GLU A 132 11.79 -6.56 -8.63
N LEU A 133 11.72 -7.41 -7.61
CA LEU A 133 10.46 -7.71 -6.90
C LEU A 133 9.84 -6.44 -6.31
N ALA A 134 10.65 -5.62 -5.64
CA ALA A 134 10.16 -4.40 -5.01
C ALA A 134 9.71 -3.35 -6.02
N GLN A 135 10.34 -3.33 -7.20
CA GLN A 135 9.93 -2.46 -8.30
C GLN A 135 8.51 -2.75 -8.76
N GLN A 136 8.20 -4.03 -8.95
CA GLN A 136 6.86 -4.45 -9.33
C GLN A 136 5.84 -4.04 -8.25
N GLY A 137 6.18 -4.25 -6.97
CA GLY A 137 5.35 -3.85 -5.84
C GLY A 137 4.97 -2.37 -5.86
N PHE A 138 5.95 -1.45 -5.94
CA PHE A 138 5.60 -0.02 -5.94
C PHE A 138 4.84 0.42 -7.20
N ILE A 139 5.08 -0.20 -8.38
CA ILE A 139 4.31 0.11 -9.59
C ILE A 139 2.84 -0.25 -9.40
N ASP A 140 2.58 -1.44 -8.85
CA ASP A 140 1.23 -1.93 -8.60
C ASP A 140 0.47 -1.06 -7.60
N TYR A 141 1.12 -0.70 -6.50
CA TYR A 141 0.53 0.17 -5.49
C TYR A 141 0.34 1.61 -5.97
N ALA A 142 1.23 2.15 -6.80
CA ALA A 142 1.02 3.47 -7.41
C ALA A 142 -0.26 3.47 -8.26
N GLY A 143 -0.50 2.39 -9.02
CA GLY A 143 -1.75 2.20 -9.75
C GLY A 143 -2.97 2.10 -8.83
N ALA A 144 -2.87 1.33 -7.74
CA ALA A 144 -3.99 1.13 -6.80
C ALA A 144 -4.38 2.43 -6.07
N VAL A 145 -3.39 3.18 -5.57
CA VAL A 145 -3.57 4.50 -4.93
C VAL A 145 -4.27 5.48 -5.88
N SER A 146 -3.85 5.50 -7.16
CA SER A 146 -4.49 6.33 -8.18
C SER A 146 -5.96 5.96 -8.40
N ARG A 147 -6.30 4.66 -8.42
CA ARG A 147 -7.68 4.20 -8.62
C ARG A 147 -8.57 4.55 -7.43
N LEU A 148 -8.11 4.32 -6.20
CA LEU A 148 -8.86 4.70 -4.99
C LEU A 148 -9.14 6.21 -4.93
N THR A 149 -8.16 7.04 -5.31
CA THR A 149 -8.34 8.50 -5.39
C THR A 149 -9.51 8.87 -6.32
N GLY A 150 -9.71 8.11 -7.39
CA GLY A 150 -10.83 8.29 -8.33
C GLY A 150 -12.19 7.81 -7.82
N LEU A 151 -12.23 6.88 -6.86
CA LEU A 151 -13.47 6.34 -6.30
C LEU A 151 -14.01 7.19 -5.14
N ILE A 152 -13.13 7.72 -4.30
CA ILE A 152 -13.49 8.42 -3.06
C ILE A 152 -14.54 9.53 -3.28
N PRO A 153 -14.46 10.42 -4.31
CA PRO A 153 -15.47 11.45 -4.51
C PRO A 153 -16.88 10.90 -4.73
N ALA A 154 -17.00 9.80 -5.49
CA ALA A 154 -18.29 9.16 -5.73
C ALA A 154 -18.82 8.48 -4.46
N ALA A 155 -17.94 7.82 -3.70
CA ALA A 155 -18.29 7.23 -2.41
C ALA A 155 -18.80 8.28 -1.42
N VAL A 156 -18.15 9.44 -1.32
CA VAL A 156 -18.59 10.54 -0.44
C VAL A 156 -20.00 11.00 -0.81
N VAL A 157 -20.26 11.25 -2.10
CA VAL A 157 -21.60 11.68 -2.54
C VAL A 157 -22.65 10.61 -2.26
N GLY A 158 -22.37 9.36 -2.60
CA GLY A 158 -23.28 8.24 -2.33
C GLY A 158 -23.60 8.08 -0.84
N PHE A 159 -22.59 8.20 0.02
CA PHE A 159 -22.77 8.14 1.47
C PHE A 159 -23.64 9.30 2.00
N LEU A 160 -23.41 10.53 1.54
CA LEU A 160 -24.24 11.67 1.95
C LEU A 160 -25.71 11.49 1.52
N GLN A 161 -25.96 10.92 0.34
CA GLN A 161 -27.32 10.62 -0.13
C GLN A 161 -27.99 9.55 0.73
N GLN A 162 -27.25 8.52 1.15
CA GLN A 162 -27.75 7.48 2.07
C GLN A 162 -28.12 8.05 3.44
N GLU A 163 -27.39 9.06 3.90
CA GLU A 163 -27.70 9.81 5.13
C GLU A 163 -28.88 10.79 4.96
N GLY A 164 -29.55 10.79 3.79
CA GLY A 164 -30.71 11.63 3.51
C GLY A 164 -30.37 13.09 3.19
N LEU A 165 -29.09 13.41 2.97
CA LEU A 165 -28.67 14.76 2.61
C LEU A 165 -28.87 15.01 1.11
N PRO A 166 -29.17 16.25 0.68
CA PRO A 166 -29.39 16.59 -0.73
C PRO A 166 -28.06 16.75 -1.50
N ALA A 167 -27.20 15.73 -1.46
CA ALA A 167 -25.92 15.73 -2.15
C ALA A 167 -26.10 15.54 -3.66
N ARG A 168 -25.40 16.37 -4.44
CA ARG A 168 -25.52 16.40 -5.91
C ARG A 168 -24.44 15.53 -6.56
N GLN A 169 -24.84 14.62 -7.45
CA GLN A 169 -23.91 13.69 -8.12
C GLN A 169 -23.09 14.32 -9.25
N ASP A 170 -23.59 15.41 -9.84
CA ASP A 170 -22.95 16.17 -10.91
C ASP A 170 -21.62 16.85 -10.51
N VAL A 171 -21.32 16.94 -9.20
CA VAL A 171 -20.06 17.49 -8.70
C VAL A 171 -18.89 16.51 -8.81
N VAL A 172 -19.13 15.20 -8.94
CA VAL A 172 -18.06 14.18 -8.96
C VAL A 172 -17.04 14.43 -10.08
N PRO A 173 -17.45 14.67 -11.36
CA PRO A 173 -16.50 14.99 -12.42
C PRO A 173 -15.71 16.29 -12.16
N GLN A 174 -16.32 17.27 -11.49
CA GLN A 174 -15.62 18.52 -11.14
C GLN A 174 -14.51 18.26 -10.12
N VAL A 175 -14.80 17.48 -9.07
CA VAL A 175 -13.80 17.12 -8.05
C VAL A 175 -12.65 16.32 -8.66
N LYS A 176 -12.94 15.36 -9.54
CA LYS A 176 -11.91 14.58 -10.25
C LYS A 176 -10.96 15.48 -11.03
N ARG A 177 -11.48 16.40 -11.85
CA ARG A 177 -10.67 17.39 -12.59
C ARG A 177 -9.83 18.27 -11.68
N THR A 178 -10.37 18.69 -10.54
CA THR A 178 -9.61 19.48 -9.56
C THR A 178 -8.41 18.69 -9.02
N ILE A 179 -8.59 17.42 -8.65
CA ILE A 179 -7.51 16.56 -8.15
C ILE A 179 -6.44 16.37 -9.23
N GLU A 180 -6.85 16.00 -10.45
CA GLU A 180 -5.95 15.79 -11.59
C GLU A 180 -5.13 17.05 -11.90
N GLY A 181 -5.80 18.21 -11.98
CA GLY A 181 -5.14 19.48 -12.26
C GLY A 181 -4.12 19.89 -11.19
N VAL A 182 -4.37 19.58 -9.92
CA VAL A 182 -3.39 19.81 -8.84
C VAL A 182 -2.14 18.94 -9.07
N TRP A 183 -2.30 17.64 -9.31
CA TRP A 183 -1.16 16.75 -9.52
C TRP A 183 -0.33 17.11 -10.76
N GLU A 184 -0.97 17.48 -11.86
CA GLU A 184 -0.28 17.95 -13.08
C GLU A 184 0.52 19.24 -12.85
N SER A 185 -0.06 20.19 -12.11
CA SER A 185 0.62 21.45 -11.78
C SER A 185 1.88 21.22 -10.93
N GLN A 186 1.84 20.29 -9.97
CA GLN A 186 2.97 19.99 -9.10
C GLN A 186 4.09 19.24 -9.84
N ARG A 187 3.75 18.28 -10.71
CA ARG A 187 4.74 17.59 -11.57
C ARG A 187 5.53 18.58 -12.42
N SER A 188 4.84 19.56 -13.00
CA SER A 188 5.45 20.61 -13.82
C SER A 188 6.40 21.52 -13.03
N ASN A 189 6.22 21.60 -11.70
CA ASN A 189 7.04 22.43 -10.83
C ASN A 189 8.28 21.68 -10.32
N THR A 190 8.14 20.40 -9.95
CA THR A 190 9.23 19.58 -9.39
C THR A 190 10.34 19.27 -10.40
N SER A 191 10.05 19.19 -11.70
CA SER A 191 11.08 19.02 -12.74
C SER A 191 12.08 20.18 -12.85
N ARG A 192 11.91 21.26 -12.07
CA ARG A 192 12.80 22.44 -12.05
C ARG A 192 13.80 22.47 -10.89
N THR A 193 13.75 21.53 -9.94
CA THR A 193 14.58 21.53 -8.73
C THR A 193 15.43 20.26 -8.65
N GLY A 194 16.75 20.40 -8.44
CA GLY A 194 17.75 19.32 -8.46
C GLY A 194 17.61 18.24 -7.37
N GLU A 195 18.50 17.23 -7.42
CA GLU A 195 18.44 16.01 -6.59
C GLU A 195 18.43 16.30 -5.07
N PRO A 196 17.52 15.66 -4.31
CA PRO A 196 17.52 15.77 -2.86
C PRO A 196 18.69 14.98 -2.24
N VAL A 197 19.58 15.68 -1.54
CA VAL A 197 20.66 15.07 -0.75
C VAL A 197 20.20 15.01 0.71
N VAL A 198 19.91 13.80 1.21
CA VAL A 198 19.71 13.55 2.64
C VAL A 198 21.08 13.27 3.27
N ALA A 199 21.87 14.32 3.50
CA ALA A 199 23.12 14.20 4.26
C ALA A 199 22.81 14.20 5.76
N ARG A 200 23.34 13.21 6.49
CA ARG A 200 23.51 13.33 7.94
C ARG A 200 24.86 14.00 8.19
N GLU A 201 24.85 15.10 8.94
CA GLU A 201 26.08 15.56 9.61
C GLU A 201 26.49 14.45 10.60
N LEU A 202 27.72 13.94 10.45
CA LEU A 202 28.33 12.94 11.33
C LEU A 202 28.95 13.59 12.56
#